data_AF-A0A0G4JWQ7-F1
#
_entry.id   AF-A0A0G4JWQ7-F1
#
_cell.length_a   1.000
_cell.length_b   1.000
_cell.length_c   1.000
_cell.angle_alpha   90.00
_cell.angle_beta   90.00
_cell.angle_gamma   90.00
#
_symmetry.space_group_name_H-M   'P 1'
#
loop_
_entity.id
_entity.type
_entity.pdbx_description
1 polymer ?
#
loop_
_entity_poly.entity_id
_entity_poly.type
_entity_poly.pdbx_seq_one_letter_code
_entity_poly.pdbx_strand_id
1 'polypeptide(L)'
;MSFDRLPYGVETVLIAGLTYYVVNGIFYQRQNDQYVVVDTPPNAATATTQGGMTVLDMNGERFYVKNGFYYKRNINGEYIEVPKPAGL
;
A
#
# COMPACT_ATOMS: atom_id res chain seq x y z
N MET A 1 7.06 -16.24 -8.33
CA MET A 1 8.02 -15.86 -9.40
C MET A 1 8.96 -14.80 -8.84
N SER A 2 10.27 -14.86 -9.11
CA SER A 2 11.24 -13.88 -8.62
C SER A 2 12.03 -13.20 -9.75
N PHE A 3 12.53 -11.99 -9.49
CA PHE A 3 13.23 -11.14 -10.45
C PHE A 3 14.42 -10.43 -9.77
N ASP A 4 15.55 -10.29 -10.47
CA ASP A 4 16.73 -9.59 -9.90
C ASP A 4 16.61 -8.06 -10.01
N ARG A 5 15.72 -7.57 -10.89
CA ARG A 5 15.41 -6.14 -11.03
C ARG A 5 13.98 -5.95 -11.50
N LEU A 6 13.38 -4.83 -11.12
CA LEU A 6 12.06 -4.43 -11.59
C LEU A 6 12.16 -3.55 -12.84
N PRO A 7 11.12 -3.52 -13.70
CA PRO A 7 11.03 -2.60 -14.84
C PRO A 7 10.98 -1.13 -14.40
N TYR A 8 11.07 -0.19 -15.36
CA TYR A 8 10.80 1.22 -15.08
C TYR A 8 9.32 1.45 -14.75
N GLY A 9 9.01 2.52 -14.00
CA GLY A 9 7.65 2.84 -13.57
C GLY A 9 7.20 2.10 -12.31
N VAL A 10 8.15 1.68 -11.47
CA VAL A 10 7.86 1.07 -10.16
C VAL A 10 7.34 2.11 -9.20
N GLU A 11 6.18 1.84 -8.63
CA GLU A 11 5.67 2.57 -7.48
C GLU A 11 6.09 1.86 -6.19
N THR A 12 6.52 2.62 -5.19
CA THR A 12 6.83 2.07 -3.87
C THR A 12 5.70 2.40 -2.92
N VAL A 13 5.15 1.37 -2.30
CA VAL A 13 3.97 1.46 -1.44
C VAL A 13 4.31 0.86 -0.08
N LEU A 14 4.05 1.60 0.99
CA LEU A 14 4.17 1.07 2.35
C LEU A 14 2.78 0.66 2.84
N ILE A 15 2.59 -0.62 3.16
CA ILE A 15 1.33 -1.14 3.67
C ILE A 15 1.60 -1.83 5.00
N ALA A 16 1.02 -1.31 6.07
CA ALA A 16 1.25 -1.78 7.44
C ALA A 16 2.74 -1.95 7.83
N GLY A 17 3.59 -1.02 7.38
CA GLY A 17 5.03 -1.03 7.68
C GLY A 17 5.86 -1.96 6.79
N LEU A 18 5.23 -2.72 5.89
CA LEU A 18 5.92 -3.52 4.88
C LEU A 18 6.03 -2.75 3.56
N THR A 19 7.20 -2.82 2.94
CA THR A 19 7.46 -2.17 1.65
C THR A 19 7.08 -3.11 0.50
N TYR A 20 6.22 -2.62 -0.38
CA TYR A 20 5.81 -3.27 -1.62
C TYR A 20 6.24 -2.42 -2.80
N TYR A 21 6.59 -3.09 -3.89
CA TYR A 21 6.87 -2.49 -5.17
C TYR A 21 5.75 -2.89 -6.13
N VAL A 22 5.16 -1.93 -6.83
CA VAL A 22 4.00 -2.15 -7.70
C VAL A 22 4.37 -1.81 -9.13
N VAL A 23 4.07 -2.73 -10.04
CA VAL A 23 4.26 -2.56 -11.49
C VAL A 23 3.02 -3.10 -12.19
N ASN A 24 2.29 -2.23 -12.92
CA ASN A 24 1.05 -2.58 -13.62
C ASN A 24 0.02 -3.33 -12.73
N GLY A 25 -0.09 -2.94 -11.46
CA GLY A 25 -0.99 -3.58 -10.47
C GLY A 25 -0.48 -4.90 -9.89
N ILE A 26 0.71 -5.37 -10.28
CA ILE A 26 1.35 -6.57 -9.70
C ILE A 26 2.21 -6.14 -8.51
N PHE A 27 2.02 -6.82 -7.38
CA PHE A 27 2.73 -6.55 -6.14
C PHE A 27 3.98 -7.42 -6.03
N TYR A 28 5.08 -6.78 -5.64
CA TYR A 28 6.36 -7.43 -5.40
C TYR A 28 6.89 -7.06 -4.00
N GLN A 29 7.50 -8.02 -3.32
CA GLN A 29 8.32 -7.75 -2.13
C GLN A 29 9.78 -8.08 -2.40
N ARG A 30 10.68 -7.25 -1.89
CA ARG A 30 12.11 -7.54 -1.92
C ARG A 30 12.43 -8.56 -0.83
N GLN A 31 12.97 -9.71 -1.22
CA GLN A 31 13.50 -10.73 -0.34
C GLN A 31 14.97 -10.96 -0.71
N ASN A 32 15.88 -10.60 0.19
CA ASN A 32 17.32 -10.52 -0.10
C ASN A 32 17.57 -9.59 -1.31
N ASP A 33 18.17 -10.13 -2.38
CA ASP A 33 18.50 -9.40 -3.60
C ASP A 33 17.52 -9.65 -4.75
N GLN A 34 16.35 -10.25 -4.46
CA GLN A 34 15.33 -10.54 -5.45
C GLN A 34 13.98 -9.93 -5.11
N TYR A 35 13.18 -9.66 -6.13
CA TYR A 35 11.80 -9.20 -6.05
C TYR A 35 10.88 -10.37 -6.34
N VAL A 36 10.06 -10.74 -5.36
CA VAL A 36 9.14 -11.88 -5.46
C VAL A 36 7.73 -11.35 -5.67
N VAL A 37 7.03 -11.85 -6.68
CA VAL A 37 5.59 -11.59 -6.86
C VAL A 37 4.85 -12.15 -5.67
N VAL A 38 4.05 -11.31 -5.04
CA VAL A 38 3.19 -11.68 -3.92
C VAL A 38 1.74 -11.41 -4.31
N ASP A 39 0.82 -12.16 -3.71
CA ASP A 39 -0.58 -11.77 -3.76
C ASP A 39 -0.76 -10.39 -3.14
N THR A 40 -1.76 -9.66 -3.62
CA THR A 40 -2.18 -8.38 -3.03
C THR A 40 -2.29 -8.60 -1.52
N PRO A 41 -1.50 -7.88 -0.70
CA PRO A 41 -1.43 -8.20 0.72
C PRO A 41 -2.85 -8.16 1.31
N PRO A 42 -3.34 -9.27 1.90
CA PRO A 42 -4.71 -9.37 2.38
C PRO A 42 -4.89 -8.35 3.49
N ASN A 43 -5.51 -7.21 3.15
CA ASN A 43 -5.81 -6.11 4.06
C ASN A 43 -4.77 -5.91 5.16
N ALA A 44 -3.46 -5.94 4.83
CA ALA A 44 -2.32 -6.07 5.74
C ALA A 44 -2.72 -6.00 7.22
N ALA A 45 -3.22 -7.13 7.72
CA ALA A 45 -3.86 -7.20 9.01
C ALA A 45 -2.80 -6.81 10.04
N THR A 46 -3.09 -5.77 10.84
CA THR A 46 -2.35 -5.27 12.02
C THR A 46 -1.63 -3.92 11.95
N ALA A 47 -1.88 -3.05 10.97
CA ALA A 47 -1.74 -1.60 11.22
C ALA A 47 -3.07 -1.02 11.72
N THR A 48 -3.57 -1.54 12.84
CA THR A 48 -4.84 -1.14 13.44
C THR A 48 -4.71 0.28 14.00
N THR A 49 -5.11 1.30 13.23
CA THR A 49 -5.47 2.57 13.84
C THR A 49 -6.73 2.39 14.68
N GLN A 50 -6.98 3.31 15.62
CA GLN A 50 -8.25 3.36 16.36
C GLN A 50 -9.41 3.48 15.34
N GLY A 51 -10.07 2.36 15.02
CA GLY A 51 -11.12 2.29 13.98
C GLY A 51 -11.05 1.08 13.03
N GLY A 52 -9.97 0.27 13.07
CA GLY A 52 -9.84 -0.93 12.24
C GLY A 52 -9.59 -0.62 10.76
N MET A 53 -8.83 0.45 10.48
CA MET A 53 -8.42 0.86 9.14
C MET A 53 -6.94 0.56 8.93
N THR A 54 -6.57 0.14 7.72
CA THR A 54 -5.17 -0.11 7.34
C THR A 54 -4.51 1.17 6.85
N VAL A 55 -3.30 1.46 7.33
CA VAL A 55 -2.51 2.60 6.83
C VAL A 55 -1.80 2.22 5.53
N LEU A 56 -1.95 3.07 4.52
CA LEU A 56 -1.37 2.98 3.19
C LEU A 56 -0.60 4.27 2.90
N ASP A 57 0.73 4.20 2.84
CA ASP A 57 1.55 5.33 2.40
C ASP A 57 1.98 5.11 0.93
N MET A 58 1.63 6.05 0.05
CA MET A 58 1.86 5.95 -1.39
C MET A 58 2.26 7.32 -1.95
N ASN A 59 3.37 7.38 -2.68
CA ASN A 59 3.87 8.63 -3.30
C ASN A 59 4.00 9.82 -2.32
N GLY A 60 4.29 9.53 -1.04
CA GLY A 60 4.40 10.54 0.03
C GLY A 60 3.07 10.94 0.67
N GLU A 61 1.93 10.40 0.21
CA GLU A 61 0.62 10.62 0.81
C GLU A 61 0.19 9.43 1.68
N ARG A 62 -0.45 9.74 2.82
CA ARG A 62 -1.03 8.74 3.72
C ARG A 62 -2.53 8.59 3.51
N PHE A 63 -2.96 7.36 3.30
CA PHE A 63 -4.34 6.94 3.20
C PHE A 63 -4.67 5.92 4.29
N TYR A 64 -5.95 5.83 4.63
CA TYR A 64 -6.52 4.84 5.52
C TYR A 64 -7.55 4.03 4.75
N VAL A 65 -7.48 2.71 4.80
CA VAL A 65 -8.29 1.82 3.96
C VAL A 65 -9.17 0.95 4.82
N LYS A 66 -10.46 0.84 4.47
CA LYS A 66 -11.41 -0.04 5.14
C LYS A 66 -12.47 -0.53 4.16
N ASN A 67 -12.63 -1.85 4.04
CA ASN A 67 -13.62 -2.47 3.16
C ASN A 67 -13.60 -1.96 1.70
N GLY A 68 -12.41 -1.66 1.17
CA GLY A 68 -12.23 -1.14 -0.19
C GLY A 68 -12.45 0.38 -0.35
N PHE A 69 -12.84 1.08 0.70
CA PHE A 69 -12.93 2.55 0.73
C PHE A 69 -11.62 3.15 1.23
N TYR A 70 -11.30 4.34 0.71
CA TYR A 70 -10.08 5.08 1.01
C TYR A 70 -10.41 6.37 1.75
N TYR A 71 -9.61 6.72 2.74
CA TYR A 71 -9.82 7.89 3.58
C TYR A 71 -8.52 8.68 3.77
N LYS A 72 -8.61 10.01 3.88
CA LYS A 72 -7.54 10.88 4.41
C LYS A 72 -7.91 11.39 5.79
N ARG A 73 -6.93 11.49 6.69
CA ARG A 73 -7.13 12.07 8.03
C ARG A 73 -6.82 13.57 7.98
N ASN A 74 -7.79 14.40 8.34
CA ASN A 74 -7.59 15.85 8.40
C ASN A 74 -6.89 16.27 9.71
N ILE A 75 -6.58 17.56 9.84
CA ILE A 75 -5.92 18.12 11.04
C ILE A 75 -6.75 17.99 12.32
N ASN A 76 -8.08 17.88 12.21
CA ASN A 76 -9.00 17.68 13.33
C ASN A 76 -9.04 16.20 13.76
N GLY A 77 -8.38 15.32 13.01
CA GLY A 77 -8.33 13.89 13.27
C GLY A 77 -9.48 13.09 12.66
N GLU A 78 -10.34 13.71 11.86
CA GLU A 78 -11.47 13.08 11.18
C GLU A 78 -11.02 12.38 9.90
N TYR A 79 -11.71 11.30 9.53
CA TYR A 79 -11.45 10.53 8.31
C TYR A 79 -12.45 10.93 7.23
N ILE A 80 -11.94 11.47 6.13
CA ILE A 80 -12.73 11.92 4.98
C ILE A 80 -12.54 10.90 3.85
N GLU A 81 -13.64 10.36 3.34
CA GLU A 81 -13.60 9.42 2.20
C GLU A 81 -13.08 10.13 0.96
N VAL A 82 -12.19 9.47 0.22
CA VAL A 82 -11.58 9.95 -1.01
C VAL A 82 -11.67 8.89 -2.11
N PRO A 83 -11.59 9.28 -3.40
CA PRO A 83 -11.46 8.32 -4.48
C PRO A 83 -10.25 7.41 -4.30
N LYS A 84 -10.31 6.23 -4.93
CA LYS A 84 -9.16 5.31 -5.02
C LYS A 84 -7.93 6.07 -5.57
N PRO A 85 -6.79 6.02 -4.87
CA PRO A 85 -5.56 6.66 -5.33
C PRO A 85 -5.16 6.17 -6.73
N ALA A 86 -4.67 7.09 -7.56
CA ALA A 86 -4.07 6.72 -8.83
C ALA A 86 -2.82 5.86 -8.58
N GLY A 87 -2.68 4.74 -9.29
CA GLY A 87 -1.57 3.78 -9.13
C GLY A 87 -1.99 2.40 -8.60
N LEU A 88 -3.20 2.29 -8.04
CA LEU A 88 -3.78 1.04 -7.53
C LEU A 88 -4.79 0.37 -8.49
#